data_AF-A0ABD5YI42-F1
#
_entry.id   AF-A0ABD5YI42-F1
#
_cell.length_a   1.000
_cell.length_b   1.000
_cell.length_c   1.000
_cell.angle_alpha   90.00
_cell.angle_beta   90.00
_cell.angle_gamma   90.00
#
_symmetry.space_group_name_H-M   'P 1'
#
loop_
_entity.id
_entity.type
_entity.pdbx_description
1 polymer ?
#
loop_
_entity_poly.entity_id
_entity_poly.type
_entity_poly.pdbx_seq_one_letter_code
_entity_poly.pdbx_strand_id
1 'polypeptide(L)'
;MRSLFNTADWNAAATDLFEREFSTVVGEDLPSILPDTFDIKELLAGGQTTCRLPGSDRVLEASSSRITDSDDRTLGYTLIFRDITDSRQNARRAEVLSRVLRHNIRNRVDVATAYLRQLSDDPGPDTADKIATTVDGELSALRDLGGTAREIESVLQANKRAGDRSVEDLIRHAIEEVQHAQVVDDRHECAGDVSSVPVVIDTPPVETRANGEILIPVIRELVSDAVEHGGSAPEPRVSVRVKESSDTEGVDQWWIDVADSGAGISDHEVEVFEDAEEQPLQHGKGLGLWLVWWGVDRLGGEVSFDTDSGTTVTVELPGSLLSYD
;
A
#
# COMPACT_ATOMS: atom_id res chain seq x y z
N MET A 1 43.34 -4.09 -19.06
CA MET A 1 43.82 -3.23 -17.97
C MET A 1 43.21 -3.81 -16.71
N ARG A 2 43.91 -4.72 -16.01
CA ARG A 2 43.38 -5.38 -14.80
C ARG A 2 43.27 -4.32 -13.71
N SER A 3 42.08 -4.12 -13.14
CA SER A 3 41.91 -3.29 -11.96
C SER A 3 42.64 -3.96 -10.78
N LEU A 4 43.28 -3.16 -9.93
CA LEU A 4 44.20 -3.58 -8.88
C LEU A 4 43.51 -3.65 -7.50
N PHE A 5 42.20 -3.91 -7.47
CA PHE A 5 41.42 -3.91 -6.23
C PHE A 5 40.90 -5.31 -5.94
N ASN A 6 41.83 -6.17 -5.52
CA ASN A 6 41.49 -7.52 -5.09
C ASN A 6 40.82 -7.48 -3.72
N THR A 7 39.76 -8.28 -3.57
CA THR A 7 39.06 -8.39 -2.29
C THR A 7 39.96 -9.08 -1.26
N ALA A 8 40.22 -8.39 -0.15
CA ALA A 8 41.04 -8.89 0.94
C ALA A 8 40.21 -9.38 2.14
N ASP A 9 38.99 -8.84 2.31
CA ASP A 9 38.08 -9.19 3.39
C ASP A 9 36.63 -9.23 2.91
N TRP A 10 35.81 -10.10 3.51
CA TRP A 10 34.40 -10.31 3.17
C TRP A 10 33.64 -10.89 4.36
N ASN A 11 32.71 -10.12 4.93
CA ASN A 11 31.99 -10.51 6.14
C ASN A 11 30.73 -11.34 5.84
N ALA A 12 30.14 -11.93 6.88
CA ALA A 12 28.93 -12.76 6.75
C ALA A 12 27.75 -12.00 6.13
N ALA A 13 27.56 -10.72 6.47
CA ALA A 13 26.49 -9.91 5.89
C ALA A 13 26.65 -9.72 4.37
N ALA A 14 27.88 -9.59 3.87
CA ALA A 14 28.16 -9.54 2.45
C ALA A 14 27.93 -10.91 1.78
N THR A 15 28.25 -12.02 2.45
CA THR A 15 27.90 -13.36 1.99
C THR A 15 26.40 -13.53 1.82
N ASP A 16 25.62 -13.11 2.81
CA ASP A 16 24.15 -13.18 2.77
C ASP A 16 23.57 -12.25 1.69
N LEU A 17 24.19 -11.08 1.47
CA LEU A 17 23.69 -10.07 0.54
C LEU A 17 23.93 -10.39 -0.93
N PHE A 18 25.09 -10.95 -1.24
CA PHE A 18 25.51 -11.25 -2.62
C PHE A 18 25.54 -12.75 -2.94
N GLU A 19 25.16 -13.60 -1.98
CA GLU A 19 25.14 -15.07 -2.10
C GLU A 19 26.50 -15.64 -2.53
N ARG A 20 27.59 -15.06 -2.01
CA ARG A 20 28.97 -15.47 -2.33
C ARG A 20 29.81 -15.62 -1.07
N GLU A 21 30.44 -16.78 -0.96
CA GLU A 21 31.33 -17.10 0.15
C GLU A 21 32.67 -16.36 0.07
N PHE A 22 33.27 -16.04 1.22
CA PHE A 22 34.61 -15.42 1.32
C PHE A 22 35.65 -16.17 0.46
N SER A 23 35.60 -17.50 0.45
CA SER A 23 36.55 -18.35 -0.28
C SER A 23 36.48 -18.20 -1.81
N THR A 24 35.37 -17.70 -2.37
CA THR A 24 35.19 -17.52 -3.81
C THR A 24 35.44 -16.10 -4.28
N VAL A 25 35.46 -15.13 -3.36
CA VAL A 25 35.64 -13.70 -3.68
C VAL A 25 37.02 -13.16 -3.32
N VAL A 26 37.75 -13.80 -2.41
CA VAL A 26 39.09 -13.34 -2.01
C VAL A 26 40.07 -13.44 -3.18
N GLY A 27 40.79 -12.35 -3.42
CA GLY A 27 41.74 -12.25 -4.52
C GLY A 27 41.11 -11.92 -5.88
N GLU A 28 39.77 -11.95 -5.99
CA GLU A 28 39.03 -11.53 -7.17
C GLU A 28 38.87 -10.00 -7.25
N ASP A 29 38.76 -9.48 -8.47
CA ASP A 29 38.60 -8.06 -8.76
C ASP A 29 37.15 -7.62 -8.48
N LEU A 30 36.97 -6.42 -7.94
CA LEU A 30 35.65 -5.87 -7.60
C LEU A 30 34.58 -5.98 -8.71
N PRO A 31 34.87 -5.73 -10.00
CA PRO A 31 33.92 -5.88 -11.09
C PRO A 31 33.48 -7.32 -11.39
N SER A 32 34.20 -8.36 -10.91
CA SER A 32 33.76 -9.75 -11.08
C SER A 32 32.85 -10.22 -9.92
N ILE A 33 32.77 -9.43 -8.86
CA ILE A 33 32.02 -9.72 -7.64
C ILE A 33 30.73 -8.92 -7.60
N LEU A 34 30.81 -7.61 -7.84
CA LEU A 34 29.67 -6.72 -7.78
C LEU A 34 28.88 -6.74 -9.09
N PRO A 35 27.55 -6.62 -9.03
CA PRO A 35 26.71 -6.40 -10.21
C PRO A 35 27.16 -5.19 -11.03
N ASP A 36 26.96 -5.27 -12.35
CA ASP A 36 27.20 -4.16 -13.29
C ASP A 36 26.34 -2.91 -13.00
N THR A 37 25.33 -3.03 -12.13
CA THR A 37 24.50 -1.91 -11.67
C THR A 37 25.24 -0.95 -10.74
N PHE A 38 26.41 -1.33 -10.21
CA PHE A 38 27.26 -0.44 -9.43
C PHE A 38 28.23 0.35 -10.31
N ASP A 39 28.23 1.68 -10.19
CA ASP A 39 29.33 2.49 -10.72
C ASP A 39 30.54 2.39 -9.77
N ILE A 40 31.38 1.40 -10.03
CA ILE A 40 32.60 1.13 -9.24
C ILE A 40 33.57 2.33 -9.29
N LYS A 41 33.61 3.09 -10.39
CA LYS A 41 34.52 4.23 -10.50
C LYS A 41 34.07 5.37 -9.60
N GLU A 42 32.78 5.69 -9.62
CA GLU A 42 32.19 6.69 -8.72
C GLU A 42 32.34 6.28 -7.25
N LEU A 43 32.08 5.00 -6.97
CA LEU A 43 32.22 4.44 -5.62
C LEU A 43 33.66 4.61 -5.11
N LEU A 44 34.68 4.22 -5.89
CA LEU A 44 36.09 4.34 -5.51
C LEU A 44 36.62 5.78 -5.49
N ALA A 45 35.92 6.75 -6.10
CA ALA A 45 36.25 8.16 -5.98
C ALA A 45 35.92 8.76 -4.59
N GLY A 46 35.41 7.95 -3.66
CA GLY A 46 34.94 8.36 -2.34
C GLY A 46 33.49 8.82 -2.32
N GLY A 47 32.74 8.48 -3.38
CA GLY A 47 31.32 8.77 -3.50
C GLY A 47 30.45 7.78 -2.73
N GLN A 48 29.17 8.12 -2.64
CA GLN A 48 28.09 7.24 -2.23
C GLN A 48 27.25 6.98 -3.48
N THR A 49 26.99 5.73 -3.79
CA THR A 49 26.16 5.34 -4.94
C THR A 49 25.02 4.44 -4.48
N THR A 50 23.91 4.46 -5.20
CA THR A 50 22.81 3.54 -4.95
C THR A 50 22.60 2.65 -6.16
N CYS A 51 22.47 1.35 -5.94
CA CYS A 51 22.12 0.40 -6.99
C CYS A 51 20.88 -0.41 -6.60
N ARG A 52 20.16 -0.92 -7.61
CA ARG A 52 19.25 -2.04 -7.42
C ARG A 52 20.00 -3.34 -7.67
N LEU A 53 19.78 -4.35 -6.83
CA LEU A 53 20.32 -5.68 -7.08
C LEU A 53 19.61 -6.31 -8.30
N PRO A 54 20.34 -6.92 -9.25
CA PRO A 54 19.71 -7.61 -10.37
C PRO A 54 18.79 -8.73 -9.90
N GLY A 55 17.60 -8.82 -10.49
CA GLY A 55 16.62 -9.87 -10.16
C GLY A 55 15.98 -9.71 -8.77
N SER A 56 16.11 -8.54 -8.14
CA SER A 56 15.53 -8.25 -6.83
C SER A 56 15.00 -6.82 -6.77
N ASP A 57 14.02 -6.58 -5.89
CA ASP A 57 13.58 -5.24 -5.52
C ASP A 57 14.49 -4.55 -4.49
N ARG A 58 15.55 -5.23 -4.07
CA ARG A 58 16.51 -4.70 -3.11
C ARG A 58 17.30 -3.53 -3.68
N VAL A 59 17.35 -2.46 -2.90
CA VAL A 59 18.11 -1.25 -3.20
C VAL A 59 19.22 -1.10 -2.16
N LEU A 60 20.46 -1.07 -2.64
CA LEU A 60 21.66 -0.96 -1.81
C LEU A 60 22.30 0.40 -1.95
N GLU A 61 22.59 1.01 -0.82
CA GLU A 61 23.49 2.15 -0.74
C GLU A 61 24.91 1.64 -0.49
N ALA A 62 25.82 1.92 -1.42
CA ALA A 62 27.22 1.62 -1.29
C ALA A 62 28.01 2.91 -1.00
N SER A 63 28.92 2.81 -0.04
CA SER A 63 29.89 3.87 0.26
C SER A 63 31.29 3.28 0.33
N SER A 64 32.29 4.08 -0.05
CA SER A 64 33.69 3.69 0.08
C SER A 64 34.44 4.63 1.01
N SER A 65 35.45 4.10 1.69
CA SER A 65 36.41 4.89 2.45
C SER A 65 37.81 4.40 2.13
N ARG A 66 38.72 5.35 1.86
CA ARG A 66 40.13 5.05 1.60
C ARG A 66 40.82 4.64 2.88
N ILE A 67 41.56 3.54 2.83
CA ILE A 67 42.54 3.17 3.85
C ILE A 67 43.88 3.74 3.38
N THR A 68 44.49 4.60 4.20
CA THR A 68 45.78 5.23 3.89
C THR A 68 46.83 4.89 4.94
N ASP A 69 48.11 4.97 4.56
CA ASP A 69 49.24 4.91 5.50
C ASP A 69 49.53 6.29 6.13
N SER A 70 50.60 6.38 6.93
CA SER A 70 51.04 7.63 7.54
C SER A 70 51.50 8.70 6.54
N ASP A 71 51.78 8.31 5.29
CA ASP A 71 52.24 9.17 4.20
C ASP A 71 51.09 9.54 3.22
N ASP A 72 49.83 9.31 3.61
CA ASP A 72 48.61 9.51 2.81
C ASP A 72 48.56 8.68 1.51
N ARG A 73 49.30 7.57 1.45
CA ARG A 73 49.22 6.64 0.32
C ARG A 73 48.06 5.70 0.51
N THR A 74 47.21 5.57 -0.51
CA THR A 74 46.08 4.62 -0.49
C THR A 74 46.60 3.19 -0.47
N LEU A 75 46.35 2.50 0.65
CA LEU A 75 46.60 1.08 0.84
C LEU A 75 45.45 0.21 0.34
N GLY A 76 44.23 0.74 0.33
CA GLY A 76 43.03 0.03 -0.13
C GLY A 76 41.75 0.82 0.11
N TYR A 77 40.62 0.13 -0.01
CA TYR A 77 39.29 0.69 0.22
C TYR A 77 38.49 -0.24 1.13
N THR A 78 37.73 0.35 2.04
CA THR A 78 36.63 -0.34 2.73
C THR A 78 35.34 0.02 2.01
N LEU A 79 34.54 -0.97 1.66
CA LEU A 79 33.22 -0.81 1.06
C LEU A 79 32.15 -1.21 2.07
N ILE A 80 31.14 -0.37 2.23
CA ILE A 80 29.99 -0.63 3.10
C ILE A 80 28.74 -0.62 2.24
N PHE A 81 27.99 -1.71 2.28
CA PHE A 81 26.70 -1.86 1.63
C PHE A 81 25.60 -1.83 2.69
N ARG A 82 24.63 -0.95 2.50
CA ARG A 82 23.44 -0.85 3.35
C ARG A 82 22.22 -1.14 2.52
N ASP A 83 21.44 -2.14 2.92
CA ASP A 83 20.10 -2.34 2.37
C ASP A 83 19.20 -1.20 2.84
N ILE A 84 18.75 -0.39 1.88
CA ILE A 84 17.87 0.77 2.10
C ILE A 84 16.49 0.56 1.47
N THR A 85 16.13 -0.68 1.12
CA THR A 85 14.89 -1.02 0.42
C THR A 85 13.67 -0.50 1.19
N ASP A 86 13.54 -0.88 2.46
CA ASP A 86 12.43 -0.45 3.31
C ASP A 86 12.39 1.08 3.47
N SER A 87 13.55 1.71 3.63
CA SER A 87 13.64 3.17 3.77
C SER A 87 13.19 3.89 2.50
N ARG A 88 13.57 3.37 1.32
CA ARG A 88 13.18 3.91 0.01
C ARG A 88 11.69 3.70 -0.25
N GLN A 89 11.17 2.52 0.05
CA GLN A 89 9.74 2.23 -0.07
C GLN A 89 8.92 3.15 0.85
N ASN A 90 9.32 3.31 2.12
CA ASN A 90 8.63 4.20 3.05
C ASN A 90 8.69 5.67 2.61
N ALA A 91 9.84 6.14 2.10
CA ALA A 91 9.95 7.49 1.54
C ALA A 91 9.02 7.69 0.35
N ARG A 92 8.94 6.71 -0.57
CA ARG A 92 8.05 6.74 -1.73
C ARG A 92 6.58 6.72 -1.31
N ARG A 93 6.20 5.87 -0.35
CA ARG A 93 4.84 5.83 0.22
C ARG A 93 4.47 7.18 0.85
N ALA A 94 5.37 7.79 1.62
CA ALA A 94 5.16 9.09 2.22
C ALA A 94 5.02 10.22 1.18
N GLU A 95 5.79 10.16 0.10
CA GLU A 95 5.70 11.11 -1.02
C GLU A 95 4.34 11.01 -1.72
N VAL A 96 3.91 9.80 -2.04
CA VAL A 96 2.59 9.53 -2.64
C VAL A 96 1.48 10.02 -1.71
N LEU A 97 1.50 9.65 -0.43
CA LEU A 97 0.51 10.06 0.55
C LEU A 97 0.45 11.59 0.70
N SER A 98 1.60 12.25 0.84
CA SER A 98 1.69 13.71 0.94
C SER A 98 1.11 14.42 -0.29
N ARG A 99 1.40 13.88 -1.49
CA ARG A 99 0.87 14.40 -2.75
C ARG A 99 -0.64 14.25 -2.85
N VAL A 100 -1.16 13.04 -2.59
CA VAL A 100 -2.60 12.74 -2.65
C VAL A 100 -3.37 13.56 -1.61
N LEU A 101 -2.86 13.65 -0.38
CA LEU A 101 -3.46 14.47 0.67
C LEU A 101 -3.52 15.95 0.28
N ARG A 102 -2.40 16.51 -0.19
CA ARG A 102 -2.34 17.91 -0.60
C ARG A 102 -3.36 18.22 -1.69
N HIS A 103 -3.48 17.35 -2.68
CA HIS A 103 -4.43 17.49 -3.77
C HIS A 103 -5.88 17.46 -3.24
N ASN A 104 -6.24 16.43 -2.48
CA ASN A 104 -7.59 16.30 -1.92
C ASN A 104 -7.96 17.48 -1.01
N ILE A 105 -7.04 17.89 -0.12
CA ILE A 105 -7.24 19.03 0.76
C ILE A 105 -7.46 20.31 -0.06
N ARG A 106 -6.59 20.57 -1.05
CA ARG A 106 -6.73 21.75 -1.91
C ARG A 106 -8.08 21.76 -2.63
N ASN A 107 -8.45 20.66 -3.28
CA ASN A 107 -9.68 20.60 -4.08
C ASN A 107 -10.92 20.84 -3.23
N ARG A 108 -11.04 20.18 -2.07
CA ARG A 108 -12.19 20.35 -1.17
C ARG A 108 -12.27 21.75 -0.59
N VAL A 109 -11.12 22.32 -0.19
CA VAL A 109 -11.05 23.72 0.28
C VAL A 109 -11.40 24.71 -0.83
N ASP A 110 -10.98 24.47 -2.07
CA ASP A 110 -11.30 25.32 -3.22
C ASP A 110 -12.80 25.30 -3.53
N VAL A 111 -13.44 24.13 -3.48
CA VAL A 111 -14.91 23.97 -3.62
C VAL A 111 -15.63 24.71 -2.51
N ALA A 112 -15.30 24.45 -1.24
CA ALA A 112 -15.91 25.13 -0.10
C ALA A 112 -15.74 26.66 -0.19
N THR A 113 -14.55 27.12 -0.60
CA THR A 113 -14.26 28.54 -0.78
C THR A 113 -15.09 29.14 -1.92
N ALA A 114 -15.31 28.42 -3.01
CA ALA A 114 -16.15 28.89 -4.12
C ALA A 114 -17.61 29.08 -3.67
N TYR A 115 -18.17 28.13 -2.92
CA TYR A 115 -19.52 28.25 -2.36
C TYR A 115 -19.62 29.40 -1.33
N LEU A 116 -18.63 29.58 -0.45
CA LEU A 116 -18.63 30.70 0.49
C LEU A 116 -18.53 32.07 -0.21
N ARG A 117 -17.83 32.17 -1.35
CA ARG A 117 -17.82 33.38 -2.17
C ARG A 117 -19.20 33.63 -2.79
N GLN A 118 -19.87 32.60 -3.29
CA GLN A 118 -21.23 32.71 -3.81
C GLN A 118 -22.21 33.25 -2.76
N LEU A 119 -22.07 32.84 -1.49
CA LEU A 119 -22.88 33.36 -0.37
C LEU A 119 -22.64 34.86 -0.14
N SER A 120 -21.42 35.32 -0.35
CA SER A 120 -21.05 36.74 -0.21
C SER A 120 -21.66 37.60 -1.32
N ASP A 121 -21.85 37.04 -2.51
CA ASP A 121 -22.40 37.71 -3.68
C ASP A 121 -23.94 37.70 -3.72
N ASP A 122 -24.58 36.64 -3.19
CA ASP A 122 -26.05 36.51 -3.11
C ASP A 122 -26.50 35.94 -1.74
N PRO A 123 -26.70 36.80 -0.72
CA PRO A 123 -26.97 36.38 0.66
C PRO A 123 -28.45 36.00 0.92
N GLY A 124 -29.12 35.36 -0.04
CA GLY A 124 -30.48 34.86 0.12
C GLY A 124 -30.54 33.68 1.11
N PRO A 125 -31.59 33.55 1.96
CA PRO A 125 -31.69 32.48 2.95
C PRO A 125 -31.69 31.06 2.35
N ASP A 126 -32.40 30.83 1.24
CA ASP A 126 -32.39 29.53 0.54
C ASP A 126 -31.01 29.18 -0.05
N THR A 127 -30.22 30.20 -0.39
CA THR A 127 -28.84 30.08 -0.89
C THR A 127 -27.88 29.79 0.26
N ALA A 128 -28.10 30.43 1.41
CA ALA A 128 -27.32 30.23 2.63
C ALA A 128 -27.41 28.80 3.17
N ASP A 129 -28.62 28.21 3.24
CA ASP A 129 -28.80 26.85 3.73
C ASP A 129 -28.12 25.81 2.82
N LYS A 130 -28.29 25.94 1.50
CA LYS A 130 -27.62 25.05 0.53
C LYS A 130 -26.10 25.13 0.62
N ILE A 131 -25.55 26.34 0.73
CA ILE A 131 -24.11 26.56 0.86
C ILE A 131 -23.60 25.99 2.18
N ALA A 132 -24.33 26.19 3.28
CA ALA A 132 -23.97 25.63 4.57
C ALA A 132 -23.92 24.10 4.52
N THR A 133 -24.93 23.44 3.92
CA THR A 133 -24.93 21.98 3.72
C THR A 133 -23.73 21.52 2.89
N THR A 134 -23.44 22.19 1.77
CA THR A 134 -22.29 21.80 0.93
C THR A 134 -20.96 21.98 1.65
N VAL A 135 -20.75 23.11 2.35
CA VAL A 135 -19.51 23.36 3.09
C VAL A 135 -19.35 22.36 4.25
N ASP A 136 -20.42 22.03 4.96
CA ASP A 136 -20.40 21.00 6.02
C ASP A 136 -20.04 19.61 5.46
N GLY A 137 -20.55 19.26 4.27
CA GLY A 137 -20.17 18.05 3.54
C GLY A 137 -18.68 18.03 3.18
N GLU A 138 -18.13 19.13 2.65
CA GLU A 138 -16.70 19.21 2.32
C GLU A 138 -15.80 19.13 3.57
N LEU A 139 -16.21 19.76 4.68
CA LEU A 139 -15.48 19.68 5.95
C LEU A 139 -15.54 18.28 6.57
N SER A 140 -16.68 17.60 6.50
CA SER A 140 -16.82 16.21 6.92
C SER A 140 -15.90 15.31 6.11
N ALA A 141 -15.90 15.46 4.79
CA ALA A 141 -15.04 14.67 3.93
C ALA A 141 -13.53 14.96 4.13
N LEU A 142 -13.15 16.18 4.53
CA LEU A 142 -11.77 16.47 4.98
C LEU A 142 -11.40 15.77 6.29
N ARG A 143 -12.35 15.67 7.23
CA ARG A 143 -12.15 14.92 8.48
C ARG A 143 -11.96 13.43 8.18
N ASP A 144 -12.77 12.87 7.28
CA ASP A 144 -12.71 11.46 6.91
C ASP A 144 -11.40 11.15 6.20
N LEU A 145 -10.96 12.02 5.28
CA LEU A 145 -9.62 11.95 4.65
C LEU A 145 -8.49 11.87 5.69
N GLY A 146 -8.57 12.67 6.76
CA GLY A 146 -7.60 12.63 7.86
C GLY A 146 -7.69 11.36 8.70
N GLY A 147 -8.88 10.75 8.79
CA GLY A 147 -9.09 9.43 9.38
C GLY A 147 -8.38 8.33 8.58
N THR A 148 -8.70 8.23 7.29
CA THR A 148 -8.09 7.24 6.36
C THR A 148 -6.57 7.37 6.32
N ALA A 149 -6.02 8.59 6.34
CA ALA A 149 -4.57 8.79 6.35
C ALA A 149 -3.89 8.22 7.60
N ARG A 150 -4.49 8.40 8.78
CA ARG A 150 -3.97 7.82 10.04
C ARG A 150 -4.09 6.30 10.05
N GLU A 151 -5.14 5.79 9.43
CA GLU A 151 -5.33 4.35 9.32
C GLU A 151 -4.29 3.72 8.39
N ILE A 152 -4.00 4.35 7.25
CA ILE A 152 -2.88 3.97 6.39
C ILE A 152 -1.56 3.92 7.18
N GLU A 153 -1.27 4.96 7.98
CA GLU A 153 -0.06 4.98 8.82
C GLU A 153 -0.04 3.80 9.80
N SER A 154 -1.19 3.46 10.38
CA SER A 154 -1.34 2.34 11.32
C SER A 154 -1.11 0.99 10.61
N VAL A 155 -1.72 0.78 9.44
CA VAL A 155 -1.52 -0.42 8.61
C VAL A 155 -0.06 -0.59 8.19
N LEU A 156 0.61 0.50 7.79
CA LEU A 156 2.02 0.48 7.39
C LEU A 156 2.96 0.18 8.57
N GLN A 157 2.59 0.59 9.79
CA GLN A 157 3.36 0.32 11.02
C GLN A 157 3.07 -1.05 11.63
N ALA A 158 1.93 -1.66 11.29
CA ALA A 158 1.50 -2.94 11.83
C ALA A 158 2.54 -4.04 11.56
N ASN A 159 2.71 -4.91 12.55
CA ASN A 159 3.57 -6.07 12.44
C ASN A 159 2.83 -7.21 11.73
N LYS A 160 3.12 -7.43 10.45
CA LYS A 160 2.46 -8.49 9.66
C LYS A 160 2.53 -9.90 10.28
N ARG A 161 3.53 -10.17 11.14
CA ARG A 161 3.72 -11.46 11.84
C ARG A 161 3.04 -11.53 13.22
N ALA A 162 2.14 -10.62 13.55
CA ALA A 162 1.40 -10.65 14.82
C ALA A 162 -0.01 -11.24 14.67
N GLY A 163 -0.28 -11.98 13.59
CA GLY A 163 -1.62 -12.47 13.28
C GLY A 163 -2.16 -13.45 14.32
N ASP A 164 -3.27 -13.12 14.95
CA ASP A 164 -3.84 -13.89 16.06
C ASP A 164 -5.33 -14.20 15.88
N ARG A 165 -5.94 -13.90 14.72
CA ARG A 165 -7.37 -14.11 14.47
C ARG A 165 -7.63 -14.79 13.14
N SER A 166 -8.67 -15.65 13.11
CA SER A 166 -9.16 -16.29 11.89
C SER A 166 -9.50 -15.25 10.81
N VAL A 167 -9.12 -15.52 9.56
CA VAL A 167 -9.49 -14.69 8.39
C VAL A 167 -11.01 -14.53 8.30
N GLU A 168 -11.79 -15.57 8.54
CA GLU A 168 -13.25 -15.51 8.55
C GLU A 168 -13.75 -14.53 9.62
N ASP A 169 -13.23 -14.63 10.85
CA ASP A 169 -13.61 -13.74 11.95
C ASP A 169 -13.22 -12.29 11.69
N LEU A 170 -12.11 -12.06 10.98
CA LEU A 170 -11.66 -10.73 10.59
C LEU A 170 -12.57 -10.12 9.52
N ILE A 171 -12.93 -10.89 8.50
CA ILE A 171 -13.87 -10.46 7.44
C ILE A 171 -15.23 -10.15 8.05
N ARG A 172 -15.77 -11.04 8.90
CA ARG A 172 -17.03 -10.86 9.59
C ARG A 172 -17.04 -9.59 10.44
N HIS A 173 -15.97 -9.37 11.20
CA HIS A 173 -15.82 -8.18 12.02
C HIS A 173 -15.74 -6.89 11.20
N ALA A 174 -14.99 -6.89 10.09
CA ALA A 174 -14.93 -5.74 9.19
C ALA A 174 -16.31 -5.39 8.61
N ILE A 175 -17.09 -6.40 8.23
CA ILE A 175 -18.46 -6.23 7.73
C ILE A 175 -19.40 -5.68 8.82
N GLU A 176 -19.28 -6.19 10.05
CA GLU A 176 -20.04 -5.66 11.20
C GLU A 176 -19.72 -4.17 11.44
N GLU A 177 -18.46 -3.75 11.31
CA GLU A 177 -18.07 -2.33 11.42
C GLU A 177 -18.77 -1.46 10.36
N VAL A 178 -18.80 -1.91 9.09
CA VAL A 178 -19.51 -1.18 8.02
C VAL A 178 -21.00 -1.07 8.33
N GLN A 179 -21.64 -2.19 8.70
CA GLN A 179 -23.06 -2.22 9.00
C GLN A 179 -23.43 -1.31 10.18
N HIS A 180 -22.58 -1.25 11.21
CA HIS A 180 -22.80 -0.36 12.35
C HIS A 180 -22.59 1.12 12.00
N ALA A 181 -21.62 1.45 11.14
CA ALA A 181 -21.39 2.82 10.72
C ALA A 181 -22.59 3.42 9.96
N GLN A 182 -23.22 2.63 9.07
CA GLN A 182 -24.39 3.07 8.31
C GLN A 182 -25.59 3.41 9.19
N VAL A 183 -25.81 2.67 10.29
CA VAL A 183 -26.93 2.89 11.21
C VAL A 183 -26.79 4.19 12.00
N VAL A 184 -25.57 4.74 12.13
CA VAL A 184 -25.31 5.94 12.93
C VAL A 184 -25.38 7.22 12.09
N ASP A 185 -25.21 7.14 10.76
CA ASP A 185 -25.21 8.28 9.85
C ASP A 185 -26.59 8.63 9.25
N ASP A 186 -27.68 8.13 9.86
CA ASP A 186 -29.11 8.39 9.60
C ASP A 186 -29.53 9.89 9.70
N ARG A 187 -28.59 10.83 9.61
CA ARG A 187 -28.86 12.27 9.45
C ARG A 187 -28.97 12.72 8.00
N HIS A 188 -28.64 11.87 7.03
CA HIS A 188 -28.97 12.09 5.62
C HIS A 188 -30.28 11.36 5.28
N GLU A 189 -31.40 12.08 5.35
CA GLU A 189 -32.68 11.67 4.74
C GLU A 189 -32.54 11.64 3.21
N CYS A 190 -31.85 10.64 2.67
CA CYS A 190 -32.02 10.23 1.28
C CYS A 190 -33.00 9.06 1.25
N ALA A 191 -34.09 9.25 0.50
CA ALA A 191 -35.24 8.36 0.44
C ALA A 191 -34.86 6.90 0.11
N GLY A 192 -34.85 6.06 1.14
CA GLY A 192 -34.74 4.61 1.08
C GLY A 192 -34.36 4.13 2.47
N ASP A 193 -35.11 3.22 3.07
CA ASP A 193 -34.70 2.52 4.30
C ASP A 193 -33.36 1.83 4.03
N VAL A 194 -32.22 2.47 4.35
CA VAL A 194 -30.89 1.83 4.35
C VAL A 194 -30.74 1.01 5.63
N SER A 195 -31.76 0.19 5.93
CA SER A 195 -31.70 -0.79 7.00
C SER A 195 -30.86 -1.97 6.51
N SER A 196 -29.60 -2.01 6.93
CA SER A 196 -28.63 -3.11 6.79
C SER A 196 -28.51 -3.67 5.38
N VAL A 197 -27.56 -3.15 4.59
CA VAL A 197 -27.18 -3.79 3.33
C VAL A 197 -26.65 -5.20 3.64
N PRO A 198 -27.33 -6.29 3.19
CA PRO A 198 -26.92 -7.65 3.52
C PRO A 198 -25.66 -8.00 2.72
N VAL A 199 -24.58 -8.31 3.42
CA VAL A 199 -23.34 -8.78 2.80
C VAL A 199 -23.36 -10.30 2.75
N VAL A 200 -23.26 -10.88 1.55
CA VAL A 200 -23.15 -12.34 1.39
C VAL A 200 -21.70 -12.75 1.58
N ILE A 201 -21.44 -13.63 2.54
CA ILE A 201 -20.11 -14.19 2.83
C ILE A 201 -20.08 -15.65 2.41
N ASP A 202 -19.15 -15.99 1.52
CA ASP A 202 -18.85 -17.38 1.14
C ASP A 202 -17.41 -17.69 1.50
N THR A 203 -17.18 -18.37 2.62
CA THR A 203 -15.84 -18.70 3.14
C THR A 203 -15.67 -20.19 3.35
N PRO A 204 -14.60 -20.82 2.82
CA PRO A 204 -14.31 -22.21 3.11
C PRO A 204 -13.89 -22.36 4.59
N PRO A 205 -14.22 -23.49 5.23
CA PRO A 205 -13.89 -23.73 6.64
C PRO A 205 -12.40 -24.07 6.78
N VAL A 206 -11.54 -23.06 6.74
CA VAL A 206 -10.10 -23.24 6.87
C VAL A 206 -9.57 -22.38 8.02
N GLU A 207 -8.87 -23.03 8.95
CA GLU A 207 -8.22 -22.39 10.10
C GLU A 207 -6.98 -21.64 9.62
N THR A 208 -7.12 -20.34 9.42
CA THR A 208 -6.07 -19.52 8.84
C THR A 208 -6.12 -18.15 9.47
N ARG A 209 -4.98 -17.63 9.95
CA ARG A 209 -4.91 -16.45 10.81
C ARG A 209 -4.22 -15.27 10.13
N ALA A 210 -4.81 -14.08 10.17
CA ALA A 210 -4.16 -12.86 9.68
C ALA A 210 -3.94 -11.85 10.79
N ASN A 211 -3.13 -10.81 10.52
CA ASN A 211 -3.11 -9.63 11.36
C ASN A 211 -4.36 -8.78 11.08
N GLY A 212 -5.22 -8.67 12.08
CA GLY A 212 -6.44 -7.87 12.01
C GLY A 212 -6.20 -6.36 11.87
N GLU A 213 -5.08 -5.82 12.37
CA GLU A 213 -4.70 -4.40 12.18
C GLU A 213 -4.48 -4.04 10.71
N ILE A 214 -4.25 -5.05 9.85
CA ILE A 214 -4.06 -4.85 8.41
C ILE A 214 -5.31 -5.32 7.65
N LEU A 215 -5.80 -6.53 7.92
CA LEU A 215 -6.87 -7.12 7.10
C LEU A 215 -8.24 -6.45 7.36
N ILE A 216 -8.56 -6.03 8.59
CA ILE A 216 -9.85 -5.39 8.88
C ILE A 216 -10.01 -4.09 8.09
N PRO A 217 -9.06 -3.13 8.14
CA PRO A 217 -9.16 -1.90 7.35
C PRO A 217 -9.32 -2.15 5.85
N VAL A 218 -8.58 -3.12 5.29
CA VAL A 218 -8.65 -3.47 3.86
C VAL A 218 -10.05 -3.95 3.49
N ILE A 219 -10.60 -4.92 4.22
CA ILE A 219 -11.92 -5.48 3.92
C ILE A 219 -13.01 -4.43 4.17
N ARG A 220 -12.89 -3.63 5.24
CA ARG A 220 -13.86 -2.58 5.56
C ARG A 220 -13.93 -1.55 4.44
N GLU A 221 -12.79 -1.12 3.93
CA GLU A 221 -12.75 -0.15 2.82
C GLU A 221 -13.41 -0.72 1.57
N LEU A 222 -13.05 -1.95 1.16
CA LEU A 222 -13.64 -2.60 -0.02
C LEU A 222 -15.15 -2.78 0.10
N VAL A 223 -15.64 -3.18 1.27
CA VAL A 223 -17.08 -3.34 1.51
C VAL A 223 -17.79 -2.00 1.57
N SER A 224 -17.17 -0.96 2.17
CA SER A 224 -17.73 0.40 2.17
C SER A 224 -17.88 0.93 0.74
N ASP A 225 -16.84 0.80 -0.08
CA ASP A 225 -16.86 1.20 -1.49
C ASP A 225 -17.97 0.45 -2.25
N ALA A 226 -18.07 -0.87 -2.06
CA ALA A 226 -19.09 -1.70 -2.69
C ALA A 226 -20.53 -1.29 -2.28
N VAL A 227 -20.73 -0.88 -1.03
CA VAL A 227 -22.03 -0.40 -0.53
C VAL A 227 -22.37 0.98 -1.06
N GLU A 228 -21.41 1.91 -1.07
CA GLU A 228 -21.61 3.28 -1.56
C GLU A 228 -21.83 3.34 -3.08
N HIS A 229 -21.24 2.40 -3.83
CA HIS A 229 -21.27 2.43 -5.30
C HIS A 229 -22.14 1.36 -5.96
N GLY A 230 -22.62 0.37 -5.20
CA GLY A 230 -23.43 -0.76 -5.69
C GLY A 230 -24.79 -0.40 -6.30
N GLY A 231 -25.13 0.89 -6.42
CA GLY A 231 -26.31 1.40 -7.11
C GLY A 231 -27.51 1.62 -6.20
N SER A 232 -28.73 1.60 -6.76
CA SER A 232 -29.96 1.91 -5.99
C SER A 232 -30.44 0.79 -5.06
N ALA A 233 -29.89 -0.42 -5.20
CA ALA A 233 -30.15 -1.57 -4.33
C ALA A 233 -28.84 -2.36 -4.20
N PRO A 234 -27.88 -1.87 -3.40
CA PRO A 234 -26.57 -2.51 -3.29
C PRO A 234 -26.72 -3.90 -2.64
N GLU A 235 -26.15 -4.92 -3.29
CA GLU A 235 -25.99 -6.28 -2.75
C GLU A 235 -24.52 -6.69 -2.84
N PRO A 236 -23.62 -6.05 -2.05
CA PRO A 236 -22.20 -6.37 -2.06
C PRO A 236 -21.99 -7.84 -1.67
N ARG A 237 -21.13 -8.53 -2.41
CA ARG A 237 -20.81 -9.94 -2.18
C ARG A 237 -19.34 -10.06 -1.85
N VAL A 238 -19.05 -10.71 -0.72
CA VAL A 238 -17.70 -11.06 -0.31
C VAL A 238 -17.55 -12.57 -0.47
N SER A 239 -16.80 -13.02 -1.46
CA SER A 239 -16.49 -14.44 -1.66
C SER A 239 -15.02 -14.71 -1.41
N VAL A 240 -14.73 -15.76 -0.66
CA VAL A 240 -13.38 -16.20 -0.34
C VAL A 240 -13.13 -17.54 -0.99
N ARG A 241 -12.06 -17.62 -1.78
CA ARG A 241 -11.58 -18.85 -2.40
C ARG A 241 -10.20 -19.17 -1.84
N VAL A 242 -9.90 -20.46 -1.71
CA VAL A 242 -8.60 -20.94 -1.26
C VAL A 242 -8.06 -21.98 -2.23
N LYS A 243 -6.74 -22.01 -2.37
CA LYS A 243 -6.01 -23.09 -3.02
C LYS A 243 -5.32 -23.90 -1.94
N GLU A 244 -5.87 -25.07 -1.66
CA GLU A 244 -5.29 -26.04 -0.73
C GLU A 244 -3.88 -26.46 -1.19
N SER A 245 -2.99 -26.67 -0.24
CA SER A 245 -1.64 -27.14 -0.49
C SER A 245 -1.66 -28.61 -0.91
N SER A 246 -0.86 -28.95 -1.93
CA SER A 246 -0.77 -30.34 -2.40
C SER A 246 0.01 -31.25 -1.45
N ASP A 247 0.90 -30.67 -0.64
CA ASP A 247 1.93 -31.40 0.09
C ASP A 247 1.73 -31.38 1.61
N THR A 248 0.80 -30.56 2.13
CA THR A 248 0.48 -30.42 3.56
C THR A 248 -1.01 -30.15 3.77
N GLU A 249 -1.53 -30.38 4.99
CA GLU A 249 -2.84 -29.82 5.41
C GLU A 249 -2.66 -28.31 5.64
N GLY A 250 -2.71 -27.54 4.56
CA GLY A 250 -2.50 -26.09 4.57
C GLY A 250 -3.06 -25.41 3.33
N VAL A 251 -2.95 -24.09 3.28
CA VAL A 251 -3.36 -23.29 2.10
C VAL A 251 -2.13 -22.70 1.46
N ASP A 252 -2.01 -22.84 0.14
CA ASP A 252 -0.95 -22.17 -0.62
C ASP A 252 -1.33 -20.71 -0.91
N GLN A 253 -2.62 -20.45 -1.15
CA GLN A 253 -3.10 -19.15 -1.60
C GLN A 253 -4.57 -18.88 -1.26
N TRP A 254 -4.89 -17.61 -1.01
CA TRP A 254 -6.22 -17.09 -0.75
C TRP A 254 -6.60 -16.05 -1.79
N TRP A 255 -7.87 -16.01 -2.17
CA TRP A 255 -8.49 -14.91 -2.91
C TRP A 255 -9.72 -14.44 -2.13
N ILE A 256 -9.81 -13.15 -1.89
CA ILE A 256 -10.99 -12.50 -1.32
C ILE A 256 -11.53 -11.56 -2.39
N ASP A 257 -12.68 -11.89 -2.95
CA ASP A 257 -13.36 -11.04 -3.91
C ASP A 257 -14.43 -10.23 -3.19
N VAL A 258 -14.43 -8.93 -3.44
CA VAL A 258 -15.52 -8.03 -3.05
C VAL A 258 -16.15 -7.51 -4.33
N ALA A 259 -17.39 -7.91 -4.59
CA ALA A 259 -18.12 -7.60 -5.81
C ALA A 259 -19.32 -6.69 -5.54
N ASP A 260 -19.52 -5.68 -6.38
CA ASP A 260 -20.70 -4.82 -6.42
C ASP A 260 -21.30 -4.71 -7.83
N SER A 261 -22.60 -4.41 -7.88
CA SER A 261 -23.39 -4.25 -9.11
C SER A 261 -23.43 -2.81 -9.63
N GLY A 262 -22.55 -1.95 -9.13
CA GLY A 262 -22.50 -0.52 -9.38
C GLY A 262 -21.97 -0.14 -10.76
N ALA A 263 -21.85 1.18 -10.98
CA ALA A 263 -21.24 1.75 -12.19
C ALA A 263 -19.74 1.45 -12.31
N GLY A 264 -19.16 0.89 -11.24
CA GLY A 264 -17.79 0.45 -11.13
C GLY A 264 -16.77 1.54 -10.79
N ILE A 265 -15.55 1.11 -10.47
CA ILE A 265 -14.38 1.98 -10.36
C ILE A 265 -13.95 2.39 -11.77
N SER A 266 -13.66 3.66 -11.99
CA SER A 266 -13.23 4.11 -13.32
C SER A 266 -11.84 3.56 -13.67
N ASP A 267 -11.60 3.19 -14.93
CA ASP A 267 -10.27 2.72 -15.39
C ASP A 267 -9.15 3.71 -15.03
N HIS A 268 -9.47 5.01 -14.95
CA HIS A 268 -8.52 6.06 -14.58
C HIS A 268 -8.14 6.02 -13.09
N GLU A 269 -9.03 5.56 -12.20
CA GLU A 269 -8.70 5.34 -10.80
C GLU A 269 -7.76 4.14 -10.64
N VAL A 270 -7.87 3.12 -11.51
CA VAL A 270 -6.97 1.95 -11.55
C VAL A 270 -5.60 2.31 -12.16
N GLU A 271 -5.56 3.13 -13.22
CA GLU A 271 -4.30 3.54 -13.89
C GLU A 271 -3.38 4.42 -13.04
N VAL A 272 -3.91 5.18 -12.06
CA VAL A 272 -3.12 6.03 -11.14
C VAL A 272 -2.09 5.22 -10.33
N PHE A 273 -2.25 3.89 -10.26
CA PHE A 273 -1.37 2.99 -9.54
C PHE A 273 -0.19 2.45 -10.37
N GLU A 274 -0.29 2.46 -11.72
CA GLU A 274 0.76 1.93 -12.61
C GLU A 274 1.71 3.01 -13.13
N ASP A 275 1.21 4.22 -13.42
CA ASP A 275 2.03 5.37 -13.82
C ASP A 275 1.65 6.60 -12.99
N ALA A 276 2.56 6.98 -12.09
CA ALA A 276 2.38 8.07 -11.14
C ALA A 276 2.57 9.46 -11.77
N GLU A 277 2.09 9.68 -13.00
CA GLU A 277 2.02 10.99 -13.65
C GLU A 277 0.67 11.68 -13.37
N GLU A 278 0.69 13.02 -13.42
CA GLU A 278 -0.32 13.95 -12.90
C GLU A 278 -1.72 13.79 -13.55
N GLN A 279 -2.47 12.75 -13.19
CA GLN A 279 -3.89 12.66 -13.52
C GLN A 279 -4.74 13.07 -12.31
N PRO A 280 -5.73 13.97 -12.47
CA PRO A 280 -6.64 14.31 -11.40
C PRO A 280 -7.43 13.06 -10.98
N LEU A 281 -7.23 12.60 -9.75
CA LEU A 281 -8.17 11.68 -9.11
C LEU A 281 -9.54 12.38 -9.09
N GLN A 282 -10.47 11.91 -9.92
CA GLN A 282 -11.85 12.36 -9.85
C GLN A 282 -12.48 11.67 -8.65
N HIS A 283 -12.96 12.47 -7.70
CA HIS A 283 -13.63 12.07 -6.46
C HIS A 283 -12.67 11.65 -5.35
N GLY A 284 -13.00 12.06 -4.13
CA GLY A 284 -12.10 12.02 -2.98
C GLY A 284 -11.90 10.65 -2.34
N LYS A 285 -11.86 9.58 -3.15
CA LYS A 285 -11.71 8.17 -2.76
C LYS A 285 -10.30 7.60 -2.94
N GLY A 286 -9.37 8.40 -3.47
CA GLY A 286 -8.03 7.92 -3.79
C GLY A 286 -7.28 7.29 -2.61
N LEU A 287 -7.50 7.74 -1.37
CA LEU A 287 -6.79 7.16 -0.20
C LEU A 287 -7.32 5.80 0.24
N GLY A 288 -8.61 5.50 0.02
CA GLY A 288 -9.19 4.21 0.36
C GLY A 288 -8.52 3.07 -0.38
N LEU A 289 -8.43 3.21 -1.71
CA LEU A 289 -7.73 2.24 -2.55
C LEU A 289 -6.22 2.14 -2.24
N TRP A 290 -5.56 3.23 -1.82
CA TRP A 290 -4.17 3.17 -1.32
C TRP A 290 -4.06 2.34 -0.03
N LEU A 291 -5.04 2.44 0.87
CA LEU A 291 -5.11 1.62 2.08
C LEU A 291 -5.22 0.14 1.72
N VAL A 292 -6.10 -0.21 0.76
CA VAL A 292 -6.24 -1.57 0.24
C VAL A 292 -4.90 -2.05 -0.33
N TRP A 293 -4.32 -1.30 -1.27
CA TRP A 293 -3.10 -1.70 -1.97
C TRP A 293 -1.92 -1.88 -1.01
N TRP A 294 -1.65 -0.91 -0.13
CA TRP A 294 -0.56 -1.02 0.84
C TRP A 294 -0.82 -2.06 1.92
N GLY A 295 -2.07 -2.25 2.36
CA GLY A 295 -2.42 -3.31 3.30
C GLY A 295 -2.17 -4.69 2.72
N VAL A 296 -2.56 -4.91 1.47
CA VAL A 296 -2.35 -6.18 0.76
C VAL A 296 -0.87 -6.42 0.44
N ASP A 297 -0.14 -5.42 -0.06
CA ASP A 297 1.31 -5.47 -0.24
C ASP A 297 2.04 -5.79 1.09
N ARG A 298 1.58 -5.23 2.20
CA ARG A 298 2.12 -5.52 3.53
C ARG A 298 1.89 -6.98 3.94
N LEU A 299 0.75 -7.54 3.56
CA LEU A 299 0.43 -8.96 3.68
C LEU A 299 1.05 -9.82 2.56
N GLY A 300 1.96 -9.27 1.74
CA GLY A 300 2.66 -9.99 0.69
C GLY A 300 1.76 -10.49 -0.44
N GLY A 301 0.61 -9.84 -0.63
CA GLY A 301 -0.38 -10.17 -1.62
C GLY A 301 -0.44 -9.19 -2.79
N GLU A 302 -1.42 -9.39 -3.66
CA GLU A 302 -1.69 -8.57 -4.83
C GLU A 302 -3.18 -8.20 -4.91
N VAL A 303 -3.49 -7.09 -5.58
CA VAL A 303 -4.86 -6.60 -5.80
C VAL A 303 -5.12 -6.52 -7.29
N SER A 304 -6.26 -7.04 -7.74
CA SER A 304 -6.72 -6.90 -9.12
C SER A 304 -8.18 -6.44 -9.18
N PHE A 305 -8.55 -5.84 -10.30
CA PHE A 305 -9.86 -5.25 -10.54
C PHE A 305 -10.47 -5.83 -11.82
N ASP A 306 -11.73 -6.23 -11.75
CA ASP A 306 -12.55 -6.60 -12.92
C ASP A 306 -13.78 -5.67 -12.96
N THR A 307 -13.88 -4.88 -14.04
CA THR A 307 -14.91 -3.86 -14.24
C THR A 307 -15.91 -4.21 -15.36
N ASP A 308 -15.86 -5.43 -15.93
CA ASP A 308 -16.62 -5.78 -17.14
C ASP A 308 -18.13 -5.91 -16.90
N SER A 309 -18.55 -6.22 -15.67
CA SER A 309 -19.97 -6.48 -15.32
C SER A 309 -20.34 -6.03 -13.89
N GLY A 310 -19.84 -4.87 -13.51
CA GLY A 310 -19.90 -4.31 -12.15
C GLY A 310 -18.49 -3.92 -11.72
N THR A 311 -18.17 -4.01 -10.43
CA THR A 311 -16.78 -4.03 -10.00
C THR A 311 -16.54 -5.19 -9.07
N THR A 312 -15.51 -5.98 -9.37
CA THR A 312 -14.97 -6.98 -8.46
C THR A 312 -13.53 -6.63 -8.15
N VAL A 313 -13.24 -6.43 -6.87
CA VAL A 313 -11.88 -6.27 -6.38
C VAL A 313 -11.44 -7.61 -5.79
N THR A 314 -10.37 -8.17 -6.32
CA THR A 314 -9.80 -9.44 -5.85
C THR A 314 -8.51 -9.18 -5.10
N VAL A 315 -8.50 -9.55 -3.82
CA VAL A 315 -7.32 -9.54 -2.94
C VAL A 315 -6.72 -10.95 -2.90
N GLU A 316 -5.52 -11.10 -3.45
CA GLU A 316 -4.76 -12.34 -3.45
C GLU A 316 -3.75 -12.33 -2.29
N LEU A 317 -3.75 -13.34 -1.42
CA LEU A 317 -2.83 -13.44 -0.28
C LEU A 317 -2.12 -14.81 -0.26
N PRO A 318 -0.82 -14.87 0.09
CA PRO A 318 -0.13 -16.15 0.24
C PRO A 318 -0.57 -16.86 1.53
N GLY A 319 -0.75 -18.17 1.48
CA GLY A 319 -1.26 -18.91 2.63
C GLY A 319 -0.24 -19.11 3.77
N SER A 320 1.06 -19.01 3.48
CA SER A 320 2.14 -19.09 4.48
C SER A 320 2.23 -17.88 5.42
N LEU A 321 1.65 -16.74 5.04
CA LEU A 321 1.51 -15.59 5.95
C LEU A 321 0.33 -15.74 6.91
N LEU A 322 -0.44 -16.82 6.74
CA LEU A 322 -1.65 -17.07 7.48
C LEU A 322 -1.69 -18.41 8.22
N SER A 323 -0.63 -19.22 8.11
CA SER A 323 -0.43 -20.44 8.90
C SER A 323 0.47 -20.14 10.10
N TYR A 324 0.01 -20.42 11.32
CA TYR A 324 0.90 -20.61 12.46
C TYR A 324 1.10 -22.12 12.66
N ASP A 325 2.35 -22.54 12.84
CA ASP A 325 2.71 -23.82 13.47
C ASP A 325 2.19 -23.89 14.92
#